data_AF-A0A1Q3UP16-F1
#
_entry.id   AF-A0A1Q3UP16-F1
#
_cell.length_a   1.000
_cell.length_b   1.000
_cell.length_c   1.000
_cell.angle_alpha   90.00
_cell.angle_beta   90.00
_cell.angle_gamma   90.00
#
_symmetry.space_group_name_H-M   'P 1'
#
loop_
_entity.id
_entity.type
_entity.pdbx_description
1 polymer ?
#
loop_
_entity_poly.entity_id
_entity_poly.type
_entity_poly.pdbx_seq_one_letter_code
_entity_poly.pdbx_strand_id
1 'polypeptide(L)'
;GLHNEGKRIVVIYDEASGIADKVWEVTLGALTDADTEIIWIAFGNPTLNTGEFRQCFGKNRNLWHTAQIDSRTVEGTNKAFLDLLVKTYGEDSDIVKVRVRGMFPSASSMQFIGTDIVEAAQQREVQSLGSDPVIFGVDCARFGDDKSVLAIRCGRDAKSRPWKEWTKQDSMLLAGDIALEAMRWKPDAIFVDAGNIGAAVIDRLRQLEVPNVFEVWFGGEGGMAYLDNGVTVHTGNLRTQMWTKMRAWLKGGAIPENQQLADDLVGPTYAFGADETSIVLEKKKDMKKRGLASPDEGDALACTFAYPVLPRAVPNYLNPENYGQPAGGDRYDELA
;
A
#
# COMPACT_ATOMS: atom_id res chain seq x y z
N GLY A 1 -42.75 -11.75 -12.19
CA GLY A 1 -43.77 -11.46 -11.19
C GLY A 1 -43.75 -12.58 -10.19
N LEU A 2 -43.35 -12.28 -8.96
CA LEU A 2 -43.61 -13.19 -7.86
C LEU A 2 -45.10 -13.07 -7.59
N HIS A 3 -45.89 -14.13 -7.79
CA HIS A 3 -47.31 -14.09 -7.46
C HIS A 3 -47.49 -14.05 -5.93
N ASN A 4 -47.31 -12.86 -5.34
CA ASN A 4 -47.27 -12.62 -3.90
C ASN A 4 -48.31 -11.59 -3.44
N GLU A 5 -49.31 -11.35 -4.28
CA GLU A 5 -50.46 -10.48 -4.04
C GLU A 5 -51.07 -10.75 -2.64
N GLY A 6 -51.19 -9.69 -1.83
CA GLY A 6 -51.71 -9.75 -0.47
C GLY A 6 -50.73 -10.25 0.60
N LYS A 7 -49.45 -10.49 0.27
CA LYS A 7 -48.41 -10.97 1.20
C LYS A 7 -47.30 -9.93 1.39
N ARG A 8 -46.22 -10.35 2.06
CA ARG A 8 -45.03 -9.54 2.33
C ARG A 8 -43.85 -10.04 1.50
N ILE A 9 -43.09 -9.11 0.93
CA ILE A 9 -41.78 -9.37 0.34
C ILE A 9 -40.73 -8.67 1.19
N VAL A 10 -39.70 -9.40 1.61
CA VAL A 10 -38.55 -8.82 2.31
C VAL A 10 -37.31 -9.04 1.45
N VAL A 11 -36.67 -7.94 1.05
CA VAL A 11 -35.37 -7.94 0.36
C VAL A 11 -34.34 -7.38 1.31
N ILE A 12 -33.26 -8.12 1.53
CA ILE A 12 -32.17 -7.71 2.40
C ILE A 12 -30.88 -7.68 1.61
N TYR A 13 -30.28 -6.49 1.56
CA TYR A 13 -28.93 -6.27 1.07
C TYR A 13 -28.00 -6.04 2.24
N ASP A 14 -27.06 -6.96 2.40
CA ASP A 14 -25.91 -6.82 3.26
C ASP A 14 -24.71 -6.31 2.44
N GLU A 15 -23.86 -5.49 3.05
CA GLU A 15 -22.79 -4.74 2.40
C GLU A 15 -23.23 -4.04 1.09
N ALA A 16 -24.38 -3.37 1.18
CA ALA A 16 -25.11 -2.79 0.04
C ALA A 16 -24.27 -1.84 -0.82
N SER A 17 -23.24 -1.18 -0.26
CA SER A 17 -22.33 -0.32 -1.01
C SER A 17 -21.51 -1.06 -2.07
N GLY A 18 -21.30 -2.37 -1.93
CA GLY A 18 -20.54 -3.18 -2.90
C GLY A 18 -21.41 -3.88 -3.96
N ILE A 19 -22.74 -3.80 -3.84
CA ILE A 19 -23.67 -4.46 -4.76
C ILE A 19 -23.76 -3.64 -6.05
N ALA A 20 -23.48 -4.29 -7.19
CA ALA A 20 -23.51 -3.66 -8.50
C ALA A 20 -24.90 -3.10 -8.86
N ASP A 21 -24.95 -1.92 -9.48
CA ASP A 21 -26.19 -1.19 -9.84
C ASP A 21 -27.19 -2.06 -10.62
N LYS A 22 -26.71 -2.98 -11.47
CA LYS A 22 -27.59 -3.89 -12.22
C LYS A 22 -28.42 -4.80 -11.32
N VAL A 23 -27.91 -5.18 -10.15
CA VAL A 23 -28.65 -5.99 -9.17
C VAL A 23 -29.76 -5.17 -8.53
N TRP A 24 -29.50 -3.89 -8.23
CA TRP A 24 -30.51 -2.94 -7.77
C TRP A 24 -31.63 -2.73 -8.79
N GLU A 25 -31.27 -2.57 -10.07
CA GLU A 25 -32.23 -2.42 -11.17
C GLU A 25 -33.15 -3.65 -11.30
N VAL A 26 -32.56 -4.86 -11.29
CA VAL A 26 -33.33 -6.11 -11.38
C VAL A 26 -34.29 -6.26 -10.20
N THR A 27 -33.83 -5.95 -8.99
CA THR A 27 -34.66 -6.02 -7.79
C THR A 27 -35.78 -5.00 -7.84
N LEU A 28 -35.51 -3.75 -8.25
CA LEU A 28 -36.55 -2.73 -8.42
C LEU A 28 -37.64 -3.21 -9.40
N GLY A 29 -37.24 -3.86 -10.51
CA GLY A 29 -38.18 -4.45 -11.47
C GLY A 29 -38.97 -5.65 -10.95
N ALA A 30 -38.52 -6.31 -9.88
CA ALA A 30 -39.23 -7.40 -9.23
C ALA A 30 -40.25 -6.94 -8.18
N LEU A 31 -40.20 -5.66 -7.78
CA LEU A 31 -41.01 -5.06 -6.71
C LEU A 31 -42.26 -4.34 -7.23
N THR A 32 -42.88 -4.86 -8.29
CA THR A 32 -44.03 -4.22 -8.98
C THR A 32 -45.40 -4.78 -8.62
N ASP A 33 -45.49 -5.69 -7.64
CA ASP A 33 -46.75 -6.34 -7.30
C ASP A 33 -47.70 -5.39 -6.55
N ALA A 34 -48.94 -5.30 -7.03
CA ALA A 34 -50.00 -4.55 -6.37
C ALA A 34 -50.40 -5.22 -5.05
N ASP A 35 -50.87 -4.42 -4.08
CA ASP A 35 -51.39 -4.87 -2.78
C ASP A 35 -50.44 -5.82 -2.01
N THR A 36 -49.14 -5.63 -2.17
CA THR A 36 -48.07 -6.39 -1.50
C THR A 36 -47.25 -5.45 -0.62
N GLU A 37 -47.01 -5.81 0.64
CA GLU A 37 -46.14 -5.03 1.53
C GLU A 37 -44.68 -5.36 1.24
N ILE A 38 -43.94 -4.37 0.72
CA ILE A 38 -42.55 -4.54 0.30
C ILE A 38 -41.63 -3.87 1.32
N ILE A 39 -40.78 -4.68 1.94
CA ILE A 39 -39.77 -4.22 2.89
C ILE A 39 -38.41 -4.45 2.25
N TRP A 40 -37.81 -3.38 1.73
CA TRP A 40 -36.46 -3.42 1.19
C TRP A 40 -35.49 -2.79 2.20
N ILE A 41 -34.61 -3.62 2.74
CA ILE A 41 -33.59 -3.24 3.70
C ILE A 41 -32.22 -3.30 3.01
N ALA A 42 -31.48 -2.21 3.07
CA ALA A 42 -30.12 -2.14 2.57
C ALA A 42 -29.22 -1.51 3.65
N PHE A 43 -28.23 -2.26 4.09
CA PHE A 43 -27.25 -1.80 5.08
C PHE A 43 -25.84 -2.25 4.69
N GLY A 44 -24.85 -1.62 5.32
CA GLY A 44 -23.44 -1.86 5.03
C GLY A 44 -22.61 -0.61 5.22
N ASN A 45 -21.29 -0.76 5.11
CA ASN A 45 -20.38 0.37 5.20
C ASN A 45 -20.45 1.19 3.90
N PRO A 46 -20.64 2.53 3.96
CA PRO A 46 -20.79 3.38 2.77
C PRO A 46 -19.45 3.65 2.08
N THR A 47 -18.79 2.60 1.58
CA THR A 47 -17.42 2.62 1.04
C THR A 47 -17.28 3.33 -0.30
N LEU A 48 -18.37 3.45 -1.07
CA LEU A 48 -18.39 4.11 -2.37
C LEU A 48 -19.22 5.39 -2.32
N ASN A 49 -18.68 6.50 -2.81
CA ASN A 49 -19.43 7.76 -2.97
C ASN A 49 -20.30 7.81 -4.25
N THR A 50 -20.43 6.68 -4.95
CA THR A 50 -21.23 6.47 -6.16
C THR A 50 -22.03 5.16 -6.06
N GLY A 51 -22.89 4.88 -7.05
CA GLY A 51 -23.75 3.68 -7.09
C GLY A 51 -25.10 3.86 -6.42
N GLU A 52 -25.98 2.87 -6.57
CA GLU A 52 -27.38 2.94 -6.11
C GLU A 52 -27.51 3.08 -4.58
N PHE A 53 -26.66 2.42 -3.80
CA PHE A 53 -26.66 2.59 -2.34
C PHE A 53 -26.42 4.05 -1.92
N ARG A 54 -25.50 4.76 -2.61
CA ARG A 54 -25.30 6.20 -2.39
C ARG A 54 -26.53 7.02 -2.78
N GLN A 55 -27.26 6.61 -3.82
CA GLN A 55 -28.45 7.31 -4.28
C GLN A 55 -29.62 7.20 -3.30
N CYS A 56 -29.69 6.13 -2.49
CA CYS A 56 -30.65 6.03 -1.36
C CYS A 56 -30.56 7.25 -0.42
N PHE A 57 -29.35 7.78 -0.20
CA PHE A 57 -29.09 8.98 0.62
C PHE A 57 -29.02 10.28 -0.21
N GLY A 58 -29.34 10.21 -1.50
CA GLY A 58 -29.16 11.30 -2.47
C GLY A 58 -30.43 11.58 -3.25
N LYS A 59 -30.42 11.18 -4.53
CA LYS A 59 -31.53 11.40 -5.46
C LYS A 59 -32.80 10.64 -5.05
N ASN A 60 -32.66 9.42 -4.53
CA ASN A 60 -33.76 8.53 -4.19
C ASN A 60 -34.19 8.64 -2.72
N ARG A 61 -33.74 9.67 -1.98
CA ARG A 61 -33.99 9.81 -0.53
C ARG A 61 -35.47 9.86 -0.13
N ASN A 62 -36.36 10.20 -1.06
CA ASN A 62 -37.80 10.17 -0.87
C ASN A 62 -38.40 8.75 -0.86
N LEU A 63 -37.68 7.77 -1.39
CA LEU A 63 -38.07 6.36 -1.44
C LEU A 63 -37.51 5.55 -0.25
N TRP A 64 -36.61 6.14 0.54
CA TRP A 64 -35.84 5.43 1.56
C TRP A 64 -35.92 6.11 2.92
N HIS A 65 -36.11 5.29 3.97
CA HIS A 65 -35.81 5.69 5.34
C HIS A 65 -34.33 5.43 5.61
N THR A 66 -33.56 6.51 5.78
CA THR A 66 -32.10 6.43 5.87
C THR A 66 -31.59 6.80 7.26
N ALA A 67 -30.52 6.14 7.69
CA ALA A 67 -29.79 6.46 8.92
C ALA A 67 -28.29 6.28 8.68
N GLN A 68 -27.49 7.16 9.26
CA GLN A 68 -26.03 7.02 9.34
C GLN A 68 -25.67 6.80 10.80
N ILE A 69 -25.00 5.69 11.09
CA ILE A 69 -24.73 5.26 12.45
C ILE A 69 -23.24 5.46 12.73
N ASP A 70 -22.95 6.23 13.78
CA ASP A 70 -21.60 6.37 14.29
C ASP A 70 -21.26 5.17 15.18
N SER A 71 -20.26 4.39 14.78
CA SER A 71 -19.78 3.19 15.47
C SER A 71 -19.41 3.47 16.93
N ARG A 72 -19.05 4.71 17.29
CA ARG A 72 -18.76 5.10 18.69
C ARG A 72 -19.99 5.07 19.59
N THR A 73 -21.18 5.21 19.01
CA THR A 73 -22.47 5.20 19.73
C THR A 73 -23.08 3.80 19.84
N VAL A 74 -22.55 2.82 19.12
CA VAL A 74 -23.05 1.44 19.11
C VAL A 74 -22.43 0.65 20.27
N GLU A 75 -23.25 -0.16 20.95
CA GLU A 75 -22.78 -1.05 22.03
C GLU A 75 -21.93 -2.20 21.46
N GLY A 76 -20.87 -2.60 22.16
CA GLY A 76 -20.01 -3.71 21.76
C GLY A 76 -18.92 -3.38 20.73
N THR A 77 -18.83 -2.12 20.26
CA THR A 77 -17.74 -1.70 19.37
C THR A 77 -16.44 -1.44 20.11
N ASN A 78 -15.31 -1.67 19.45
CA ASN A 78 -13.99 -1.40 20.01
C ASN A 78 -13.65 0.09 19.93
N LYS A 79 -14.14 0.87 20.91
CA LYS A 79 -13.95 2.33 20.97
C LYS A 79 -12.48 2.75 20.94
N ALA A 80 -11.59 1.98 21.60
CA ALA A 80 -10.16 2.27 21.59
C ALA A 80 -9.56 2.17 20.17
N PHE A 81 -10.02 1.23 19.36
CA PHE A 81 -9.62 1.13 17.96
C PHE A 81 -10.21 2.26 17.10
N LEU A 82 -11.48 2.62 17.32
CA LEU A 82 -12.10 3.75 16.60
C LEU A 82 -11.37 5.07 16.90
N ASP A 83 -11.02 5.31 18.17
CA ASP A 83 -10.25 6.49 18.59
C ASP A 83 -8.83 6.49 18.01
N LEU A 84 -8.20 5.31 17.90
CA LEU A 84 -6.94 5.15 17.20
C LEU A 84 -7.08 5.58 15.74
N LEU A 85 -8.11 5.11 15.03
CA LEU A 85 -8.36 5.51 13.63
C LEU A 85 -8.54 7.03 13.50
N VAL A 86 -9.31 7.65 14.39
CA VAL A 86 -9.50 9.12 14.41
C VAL A 86 -8.16 9.84 14.61
N LYS A 87 -7.34 9.39 15.56
CA LYS A 87 -6.01 9.97 15.81
C LYS A 87 -5.05 9.78 14.64
N THR A 88 -5.21 8.68 13.90
CA THR A 88 -4.35 8.30 12.78
C THR A 88 -4.61 9.11 11.54
N TYR A 89 -5.87 9.14 11.12
CA TYR A 89 -6.25 9.65 9.82
C TYR A 89 -6.87 11.05 9.91
N GLY A 90 -7.29 11.47 11.11
CA GLY A 90 -8.05 12.70 11.33
C GLY A 90 -9.55 12.49 11.14
N GLU A 91 -10.35 13.26 11.88
CA GLU A 91 -11.83 13.15 11.92
C GLU A 91 -12.49 13.28 10.54
N ASP A 92 -11.86 14.02 9.63
CA ASP A 92 -12.39 14.31 8.30
C ASP A 92 -11.82 13.39 7.20
N SER A 93 -10.98 12.42 7.54
CA SER A 93 -10.52 11.42 6.58
C SER A 93 -11.67 10.52 6.13
N ASP A 94 -11.56 10.03 4.90
CA ASP A 94 -12.55 9.11 4.32
C ASP A 94 -12.63 7.79 5.09
N ILE A 95 -11.54 7.34 5.72
CA ILE A 95 -11.52 6.17 6.62
C ILE A 95 -12.44 6.40 7.82
N VAL A 96 -12.27 7.54 8.51
CA VAL A 96 -13.03 7.86 9.71
C VAL A 96 -14.49 8.12 9.34
N LYS A 97 -14.75 8.81 8.24
CA LYS A 97 -16.10 8.99 7.71
C LYS A 97 -16.79 7.64 7.50
N VAL A 98 -16.18 6.71 6.77
CA VAL A 98 -16.82 5.42 6.43
C VAL A 98 -16.94 4.49 7.63
N ARG A 99 -15.85 4.23 8.36
CA ARG A 99 -15.78 3.15 9.38
C ARG A 99 -16.15 3.60 10.78
N VAL A 100 -15.94 4.87 11.10
CA VAL A 100 -16.31 5.42 12.42
C VAL A 100 -17.67 6.10 12.35
N ARG A 101 -17.90 6.97 11.36
CA ARG A 101 -19.09 7.85 11.33
C ARG A 101 -20.25 7.30 10.49
N GLY A 102 -20.07 6.21 9.74
CA GLY A 102 -21.09 5.69 8.84
C GLY A 102 -21.45 6.66 7.71
N MET A 103 -20.48 7.47 7.28
CA MET A 103 -20.61 8.51 6.26
C MET A 103 -19.92 8.13 4.96
N PHE A 104 -20.52 8.50 3.84
CA PHE A 104 -19.89 8.36 2.52
C PHE A 104 -18.59 9.18 2.45
N PRO A 105 -17.56 8.69 1.74
CA PRO A 105 -16.31 9.39 1.60
C PRO A 105 -16.48 10.65 0.74
N SER A 106 -15.69 11.68 1.02
CA SER A 106 -15.74 12.97 0.32
C SER A 106 -15.07 12.90 -1.04
N ALA A 107 -13.99 12.14 -1.17
CA ALA A 107 -13.42 11.78 -2.46
C ALA A 107 -13.75 10.32 -2.79
N SER A 108 -13.77 9.96 -4.07
CA SER A 108 -13.93 8.57 -4.53
C SER A 108 -12.67 7.72 -4.28
N SER A 109 -11.63 8.30 -3.66
CA SER A 109 -10.27 7.78 -3.68
C SER A 109 -9.97 6.95 -2.43
N MET A 110 -10.17 5.64 -2.53
CA MET A 110 -9.59 4.66 -1.59
C MET A 110 -8.10 4.42 -1.86
N GLN A 111 -7.40 5.34 -2.53
CA GLN A 111 -5.97 5.21 -2.86
C GLN A 111 -5.16 5.05 -1.58
N PHE A 112 -4.22 4.11 -1.60
CA PHE A 112 -3.38 3.87 -0.43
C PHE A 112 -2.32 4.95 -0.24
N ILE A 113 -1.79 5.50 -1.34
CA ILE A 113 -0.87 6.63 -1.36
C ILE A 113 -1.52 7.74 -2.20
N GLY A 114 -1.65 8.94 -1.64
CA GLY A 114 -2.21 10.09 -2.33
C GLY A 114 -1.26 10.63 -3.40
N THR A 115 -1.84 11.12 -4.50
CA THR A 115 -1.09 11.74 -5.61
C THR A 115 -0.19 12.88 -5.15
N ASP A 116 -0.67 13.69 -4.21
CA ASP A 116 0.06 14.81 -3.61
C ASP A 116 1.38 14.37 -2.95
N ILE A 117 1.38 13.23 -2.26
CA ILE A 117 2.57 12.67 -1.61
C ILE A 117 3.60 12.25 -2.66
N VAL A 118 3.13 11.63 -3.75
CA VAL A 118 3.98 11.11 -4.83
C VAL A 118 4.60 12.26 -5.61
N GLU A 119 3.81 13.24 -6.04
CA GLU A 119 4.28 14.43 -6.75
C GLU A 119 5.32 15.20 -5.92
N ALA A 120 5.05 15.39 -4.62
CA ALA A 120 5.99 16.02 -3.70
C ALA A 120 7.30 15.22 -3.56
N ALA A 121 7.25 13.90 -3.63
CA ALA A 121 8.44 13.04 -3.57
C ALA A 121 9.26 13.02 -4.86
N GLN A 122 8.61 13.18 -6.03
CA GLN A 122 9.30 13.29 -7.31
C GLN A 122 10.06 14.61 -7.45
N GLN A 123 9.45 15.71 -7.00
CA GLN A 123 10.03 17.05 -7.02
C GLN A 123 11.10 17.28 -5.93
N ARG A 124 11.20 16.38 -4.95
CA ARG A 124 12.09 16.55 -3.80
C ARG A 124 13.56 16.44 -4.21
N GLU A 125 14.38 17.35 -3.69
CA GLU A 125 15.82 17.25 -3.81
C GLU A 125 16.36 16.09 -2.96
N VAL A 126 17.37 15.42 -3.50
CA VAL A 126 17.98 14.26 -2.86
C VAL A 126 18.71 14.68 -1.58
N GLN A 127 18.35 14.04 -0.47
CA GLN A 127 19.07 14.12 0.79
C GLN A 127 19.56 12.73 1.15
N SER A 128 20.87 12.52 1.16
CA SER A 128 21.48 11.28 1.63
C SER A 128 22.62 11.58 2.58
N LEU A 129 22.75 10.75 3.61
CA LEU A 129 23.87 10.75 4.55
C LEU A 129 24.90 9.72 4.08
N GLY A 130 26.19 9.97 4.34
CA GLY A 130 27.25 9.02 3.99
C GLY A 130 27.12 7.66 4.68
N SER A 131 26.39 7.60 5.79
CA SER A 131 26.06 6.38 6.54
C SER A 131 24.83 5.64 6.02
N ASP A 132 24.09 6.20 5.05
CA ASP A 132 22.87 5.58 4.58
C ASP A 132 23.18 4.27 3.83
N PRO A 133 22.50 3.16 4.18
CA PRO A 133 22.70 1.89 3.49
C PRO A 133 22.07 1.94 2.09
N VAL A 134 22.76 1.31 1.13
CA VAL A 134 22.25 1.08 -0.22
C VAL A 134 21.51 -0.25 -0.22
N ILE A 135 20.23 -0.21 -0.58
CA ILE A 135 19.32 -1.34 -0.51
C ILE A 135 18.72 -1.55 -1.90
N PHE A 136 18.77 -2.79 -2.36
CA PHE A 136 18.12 -3.23 -3.58
C PHE A 136 16.79 -3.88 -3.22
N GLY A 137 15.74 -3.52 -3.95
CA GLY A 137 14.44 -4.17 -3.90
C GLY A 137 14.14 -4.73 -5.28
N VAL A 138 13.87 -6.03 -5.35
CA VAL A 138 13.65 -6.74 -6.60
C VAL A 138 12.26 -7.36 -6.60
N ASP A 139 11.40 -6.92 -7.51
CA ASP A 139 10.14 -7.60 -7.84
C ASP A 139 10.36 -8.44 -9.11
N CYS A 140 10.18 -9.76 -9.00
CA CYS A 140 10.49 -10.71 -10.06
C CYS A 140 9.19 -11.24 -10.70
N ALA A 141 8.85 -10.73 -11.88
CA ALA A 141 7.74 -11.25 -12.68
C ALA A 141 8.18 -12.42 -13.55
N ARG A 142 7.34 -13.47 -13.64
CA ARG A 142 7.66 -14.71 -14.37
C ARG A 142 7.54 -14.56 -15.89
N PHE A 143 6.30 -14.49 -16.37
CA PHE A 143 5.95 -14.41 -17.78
C PHE A 143 4.58 -13.72 -17.91
N GLY A 144 4.45 -12.82 -18.88
CA GLY A 144 3.23 -12.05 -19.12
C GLY A 144 3.57 -10.62 -19.56
N ASP A 145 2.62 -9.71 -19.33
CA ASP A 145 2.80 -8.26 -19.53
C ASP A 145 3.45 -7.58 -18.31
N ASP A 146 3.67 -8.33 -17.23
CA ASP A 146 4.30 -7.84 -15.99
C ASP A 146 5.83 -7.77 -16.16
N LYS A 147 6.47 -6.78 -15.52
CA LYS A 147 7.90 -6.51 -15.62
C LYS A 147 8.63 -6.98 -14.36
N SER A 148 9.89 -7.39 -14.52
CA SER A 148 10.80 -7.49 -13.37
C SER A 148 11.49 -6.16 -13.16
N VAL A 149 11.56 -5.69 -11.91
CA VAL A 149 12.12 -4.37 -11.58
C VAL A 149 13.13 -4.48 -10.45
N LEU A 150 14.27 -3.81 -10.61
CA LEU A 150 15.26 -3.56 -9.57
C LEU A 150 15.19 -2.07 -9.19
N ALA A 151 14.65 -1.80 -8.00
CA ALA A 151 14.67 -0.49 -7.38
C ALA A 151 15.89 -0.35 -6.47
N ILE A 152 16.50 0.83 -6.47
CA ILE A 152 17.68 1.13 -5.64
C ILE A 152 17.35 2.30 -4.71
N ARG A 153 17.50 2.08 -3.41
CA ARG A 153 17.30 3.10 -2.36
C ARG A 153 18.54 3.26 -1.50
N CYS A 154 18.88 4.48 -1.13
CA CYS A 154 19.96 4.86 -0.24
C CYS A 154 19.42 5.88 0.78
N GLY A 155 19.03 5.42 1.97
CA GLY A 155 18.40 6.31 2.95
C GLY A 155 17.10 6.93 2.43
N ARG A 156 17.09 8.26 2.26
CA ARG A 156 15.97 9.04 1.67
C ARG A 156 16.09 9.24 0.16
N ASP A 157 17.08 8.65 -0.49
CA ASP A 157 17.29 8.77 -1.93
C ASP A 157 16.92 7.48 -2.66
N ALA A 158 15.91 7.51 -3.52
CA ALA A 158 15.68 6.46 -4.51
C ALA A 158 15.79 6.97 -5.96
N LYS A 159 16.29 8.21 -6.14
CA LYS A 159 16.33 8.95 -7.41
C LYS A 159 17.71 8.91 -8.07
N SER A 160 18.80 9.03 -7.31
CA SER A 160 20.13 9.23 -7.91
C SER A 160 20.71 8.02 -8.63
N ARG A 161 20.27 6.81 -8.27
CA ARG A 161 20.75 5.57 -8.88
C ARG A 161 19.67 5.04 -9.83
N PRO A 162 20.02 4.76 -11.11
CA PRO A 162 19.03 4.34 -12.09
C PRO A 162 18.49 2.96 -11.75
N TRP A 163 17.17 2.83 -11.77
CA TRP A 163 16.50 1.54 -11.64
C TRP A 163 16.65 0.74 -12.94
N LYS A 164 16.40 -0.56 -12.86
CA LYS A 164 16.42 -1.44 -14.02
C LYS A 164 15.09 -2.15 -14.15
N GLU A 165 14.65 -2.29 -15.38
CA GLU A 165 13.44 -3.00 -15.75
C GLU A 165 13.80 -4.06 -16.79
N TRP A 166 13.17 -5.22 -16.68
CA TRP A 166 13.32 -6.31 -17.63
C TRP A 166 11.96 -6.89 -17.99
N THR A 167 11.78 -7.19 -19.27
CA THR A 167 10.53 -7.73 -19.81
C THR A 167 10.83 -9.08 -20.45
N LYS A 168 10.08 -10.12 -20.06
CA LYS A 168 10.19 -11.49 -20.63
C LYS A 168 11.61 -12.08 -20.54
N GLN A 169 12.37 -11.74 -19.50
CA GLN A 169 13.74 -12.21 -19.33
C GLN A 169 13.79 -13.51 -18.53
N ASP A 170 14.73 -14.38 -18.89
CA ASP A 170 15.01 -15.60 -18.15
C ASP A 170 15.58 -15.29 -16.76
N SER A 171 15.16 -16.08 -15.74
CA SER A 171 15.58 -15.91 -14.35
C SER A 171 17.11 -15.94 -14.16
N MET A 172 17.85 -16.67 -14.98
CA MET A 172 19.30 -16.76 -14.91
C MET A 172 19.98 -15.50 -15.44
N LEU A 173 19.46 -14.93 -16.53
CA LEU A 173 19.95 -13.67 -17.09
C LEU A 173 19.61 -12.51 -16.15
N LEU A 174 18.40 -12.49 -15.59
CA LEU A 174 17.98 -11.51 -14.60
C LEU A 174 18.91 -11.51 -13.38
N ALA A 175 19.20 -12.69 -12.82
CA ALA A 175 20.13 -12.82 -11.70
C ALA A 175 21.56 -12.35 -12.07
N GLY A 176 22.02 -12.64 -13.29
CA GLY A 176 23.31 -12.16 -13.80
C GLY A 176 23.39 -10.63 -13.86
N ASP A 177 22.36 -9.98 -14.39
CA ASP A 177 22.28 -8.52 -14.48
C ASP A 177 22.21 -7.88 -13.08
N ILE A 178 21.43 -8.46 -12.17
CA ILE A 178 21.36 -8.01 -10.77
C ILE A 178 22.73 -8.16 -10.09
N ALA A 179 23.47 -9.25 -10.34
CA ALA A 179 24.81 -9.43 -9.81
C ALA A 179 25.79 -8.36 -10.32
N LEU A 180 25.69 -7.95 -11.59
CA LEU A 180 26.48 -6.85 -12.15
C LEU A 180 26.16 -5.50 -11.47
N GLU A 181 24.88 -5.20 -11.26
CA GLU A 181 24.49 -3.99 -10.51
C GLU A 181 24.91 -4.06 -9.04
N ALA A 182 24.89 -5.25 -8.42
CA ALA A 182 25.38 -5.45 -7.05
C ALA A 182 26.89 -5.23 -6.95
N MET A 183 27.67 -5.68 -7.93
CA MET A 183 29.11 -5.38 -8.01
C MET A 183 29.37 -3.88 -8.18
N ARG A 184 28.53 -3.19 -8.96
CA ARG A 184 28.66 -1.75 -9.24
C ARG A 184 28.34 -0.89 -8.03
N TRP A 185 27.21 -1.13 -7.38
CA TRP A 185 26.68 -0.26 -6.33
C TRP A 185 26.95 -0.75 -4.91
N LYS A 186 27.38 -2.00 -4.76
CA LYS A 186 27.73 -2.65 -3.49
C LYS A 186 26.61 -2.47 -2.44
N PRO A 187 25.42 -3.06 -2.66
CA PRO A 187 24.31 -2.94 -1.73
C PRO A 187 24.62 -3.63 -0.39
N ASP A 188 24.11 -3.06 0.69
CA ASP A 188 24.18 -3.63 2.05
C ASP A 188 23.09 -4.69 2.27
N ALA A 189 22.01 -4.63 1.48
CA ALA A 189 20.97 -5.65 1.43
C ALA A 189 20.32 -5.71 0.04
N ILE A 190 20.03 -6.93 -0.41
CA ILE A 190 19.28 -7.21 -1.62
C ILE A 190 18.03 -8.01 -1.22
N PHE A 191 16.88 -7.35 -1.23
CA PHE A 191 15.59 -7.97 -0.96
C PHE A 191 14.93 -8.41 -2.27
N VAL A 192 14.58 -9.69 -2.38
CA VAL A 192 13.99 -10.25 -3.59
C VAL A 192 12.64 -10.87 -3.26
N ASP A 193 11.57 -10.51 -4.01
CA ASP A 193 10.26 -11.16 -3.88
C ASP A 193 10.35 -12.62 -4.30
N ALA A 194 10.26 -13.53 -3.33
CA ALA A 194 10.38 -14.97 -3.53
C ALA A 194 9.14 -15.62 -4.16
N GLY A 195 8.02 -14.89 -4.31
CA GLY A 195 6.72 -15.44 -4.70
C GLY A 195 6.70 -16.19 -6.04
N ASN A 196 7.11 -15.55 -7.13
CA ASN A 196 7.03 -16.11 -8.49
C ASN A 196 8.32 -16.86 -8.90
N ILE A 197 9.15 -16.24 -9.74
CA ILE A 197 10.47 -16.78 -10.14
C ILE A 197 11.59 -16.33 -9.20
N GLY A 198 11.27 -15.53 -8.18
CA GLY A 198 12.26 -14.95 -7.29
C GLY A 198 13.10 -15.99 -6.57
N ALA A 199 12.53 -17.13 -6.18
CA ALA A 199 13.29 -18.23 -5.57
C ALA A 199 14.46 -18.69 -6.48
N ALA A 200 14.21 -18.85 -7.79
CA ALA A 200 15.25 -19.22 -8.74
C ALA A 200 16.31 -18.12 -8.93
N VAL A 201 15.89 -16.85 -8.90
CA VAL A 201 16.80 -15.69 -8.96
C VAL A 201 17.68 -15.64 -7.70
N ILE A 202 17.11 -15.85 -6.52
CA ILE A 202 17.82 -15.91 -5.24
C ILE A 202 18.85 -17.03 -5.25
N ASP A 203 18.45 -18.23 -5.63
CA ASP A 203 19.36 -19.39 -5.72
C ASP A 203 20.53 -19.09 -6.66
N ARG A 204 20.26 -18.45 -7.80
CA ARG A 204 21.30 -18.06 -8.74
C ARG A 204 22.22 -16.96 -8.19
N LEU A 205 21.69 -15.95 -7.51
CA LEU A 205 22.50 -14.91 -6.88
C LEU A 205 23.41 -15.48 -5.79
N ARG A 206 22.92 -16.45 -5.00
CA ARG A 206 23.73 -17.17 -4.01
C ARG A 206 24.83 -18.02 -4.66
N GLN A 207 24.53 -18.69 -5.77
CA GLN A 207 25.55 -19.43 -6.55
C GLN A 207 26.63 -18.50 -7.13
N LEU A 208 26.27 -17.27 -7.47
CA LEU A 208 27.20 -16.23 -7.93
C LEU A 208 27.93 -15.54 -6.77
N GLU A 209 27.76 -16.02 -5.53
CA GLU A 209 28.38 -15.50 -4.31
C GLU A 209 28.07 -14.01 -4.06
N VAL A 210 26.90 -13.54 -4.51
CA VAL A 210 26.44 -12.19 -4.21
C VAL A 210 26.10 -12.09 -2.72
N PRO A 211 26.72 -11.17 -1.96
CA PRO A 211 26.47 -11.05 -0.52
C PRO A 211 25.11 -10.41 -0.22
N ASN A 212 24.62 -10.64 1.00
CA ASN A 212 23.46 -9.94 1.58
C ASN A 212 22.14 -10.09 0.79
N VAL A 213 21.91 -11.27 0.21
CA VAL A 213 20.65 -11.60 -0.49
C VAL A 213 19.63 -12.19 0.49
N PHE A 214 18.46 -11.57 0.56
CA PHE A 214 17.38 -11.90 1.48
C PHE A 214 16.08 -12.18 0.72
N GLU A 215 15.38 -13.22 1.16
CA GLU A 215 14.09 -13.62 0.59
C GLU A 215 12.95 -12.84 1.25
N VAL A 216 12.05 -12.32 0.44
CA VAL A 216 10.87 -11.60 0.90
C VAL A 216 9.63 -12.30 0.36
N TRP A 217 8.77 -12.76 1.27
CA TRP A 217 7.50 -13.37 0.90
C TRP A 217 6.39 -12.34 1.05
N PHE A 218 5.91 -11.76 -0.05
CA PHE A 218 4.90 -10.69 -0.02
C PHE A 218 3.58 -11.12 0.66
N GLY A 219 3.22 -12.40 0.52
CA GLY A 219 2.08 -13.03 1.20
C GLY A 219 2.36 -13.51 2.63
N GLY A 220 3.56 -13.29 3.15
CA GLY A 220 3.93 -13.63 4.53
C GLY A 220 3.14 -12.82 5.56
N GLU A 221 3.25 -13.24 6.82
CA GLU A 221 2.58 -12.57 7.94
C GLU A 221 3.00 -11.10 8.01
N GLY A 222 2.00 -10.23 8.10
CA GLY A 222 2.24 -8.81 8.32
C GLY A 222 2.57 -8.54 9.79
N GLY A 223 2.51 -7.28 10.19
CA GLY A 223 2.60 -6.96 11.60
C GLY A 223 2.26 -5.51 11.86
N MET A 224 2.81 -5.00 12.95
CA MET A 224 2.71 -3.59 13.27
C MET A 224 3.65 -2.78 12.37
N ALA A 225 3.11 -1.76 11.71
CA ALA A 225 3.88 -0.80 10.91
C ALA A 225 3.56 0.62 11.34
N TYR A 226 4.58 1.46 11.44
CA TYR A 226 4.38 2.89 11.64
C TYR A 226 3.80 3.48 10.36
N LEU A 227 2.57 3.94 10.48
CA LEU A 227 1.93 4.86 9.59
C LEU A 227 2.29 6.29 10.02
N ASP A 228 1.74 7.26 9.30
CA ASP A 228 1.90 8.68 9.53
C ASP A 228 1.60 9.14 10.98
N ASN A 229 2.20 10.28 11.37
CA ASN A 229 2.01 10.96 12.66
C ASN A 229 2.23 10.11 13.91
N GLY A 230 3.10 9.09 13.83
CA GLY A 230 3.47 8.25 14.97
C GLY A 230 2.40 7.22 15.32
N VAL A 231 1.46 6.94 14.42
CA VAL A 231 0.48 5.87 14.61
C VAL A 231 1.05 4.57 14.07
N THR A 232 0.89 3.51 14.85
CA THR A 232 1.14 2.14 14.39
C THR A 232 -0.16 1.46 13.97
N VAL A 233 -0.18 0.89 12.78
CA VAL A 233 -1.32 0.13 12.23
C VAL A 233 -0.95 -1.35 12.10
N HIS A 234 -1.94 -2.22 12.28
CA HIS A 234 -1.79 -3.64 11.99
C HIS A 234 -1.99 -3.86 10.49
N THR A 235 -1.08 -4.60 9.85
CA THR A 235 -1.15 -4.90 8.41
C THR A 235 -1.38 -6.38 8.20
N GLY A 236 -2.29 -6.76 7.30
CA GLY A 236 -2.68 -8.17 7.13
C GLY A 236 -1.65 -9.04 6.40
N ASN A 237 -0.64 -8.45 5.74
CA ASN A 237 0.45 -9.19 5.11
C ASN A 237 1.73 -8.33 4.99
N LEU A 238 2.86 -8.98 4.73
CA LEU A 238 4.17 -8.32 4.60
C LEU A 238 4.18 -7.28 3.48
N ARG A 239 3.52 -7.54 2.34
CA ARG A 239 3.37 -6.53 1.26
C ARG A 239 2.75 -5.23 1.77
N THR A 240 1.66 -5.32 2.52
CA THR A 240 0.99 -4.15 3.07
C THR A 240 1.86 -3.46 4.12
N GLN A 241 2.62 -4.23 4.92
CA GLN A 241 3.59 -3.69 5.87
C GLN A 241 4.67 -2.86 5.18
N MET A 242 5.27 -3.40 4.11
CA MET A 242 6.28 -2.74 3.30
C MET A 242 5.76 -1.45 2.66
N TRP A 243 4.58 -1.51 2.07
CA TRP A 243 3.91 -0.34 1.50
C TRP A 243 3.56 0.71 2.54
N THR A 244 3.17 0.31 3.74
CA THR A 244 2.89 1.24 4.86
C THR A 244 4.16 1.99 5.26
N LYS A 245 5.29 1.29 5.42
CA LYS A 245 6.59 1.90 5.70
C LYS A 245 7.03 2.83 4.57
N MET A 246 6.84 2.42 3.31
CA MET A 246 7.15 3.22 2.13
C MET A 246 6.31 4.50 2.09
N ARG A 247 5.00 4.42 2.38
CA ARG A 247 4.12 5.59 2.44
C ARG A 247 4.60 6.62 3.46
N ALA A 248 5.00 6.17 4.66
CA ALA A 248 5.58 7.05 5.67
C ALA A 248 6.91 7.67 5.19
N TRP A 249 7.74 6.87 4.51
CA TRP A 249 9.03 7.31 3.95
C TRP A 249 8.88 8.35 2.83
N LEU A 250 7.90 8.23 1.93
CA LEU A 250 7.69 9.14 0.79
C LEU A 250 7.48 10.61 1.19
N LYS A 251 7.10 10.87 2.44
CA LYS A 251 7.00 12.25 2.96
C LYS A 251 8.34 12.97 3.04
N GLY A 252 9.44 12.23 3.20
CA GLY A 252 10.80 12.76 3.24
C GLY A 252 11.73 12.19 2.17
N GLY A 253 11.35 11.11 1.51
CA GLY A 253 12.12 10.45 0.47
C GLY A 253 12.00 11.12 -0.90
N ALA A 254 13.04 11.03 -1.71
CA ALA A 254 13.05 11.46 -3.10
C ALA A 254 12.96 10.23 -4.02
N ILE A 255 12.07 10.28 -5.01
CA ILE A 255 11.88 9.20 -6.00
C ILE A 255 12.10 9.72 -7.43
N PRO A 256 12.37 8.84 -8.41
CA PRO A 256 12.50 9.23 -9.81
C PRO A 256 11.24 9.93 -10.35
N GLU A 257 11.43 10.94 -11.19
CA GLU A 257 10.37 11.57 -11.99
C GLU A 257 9.98 10.64 -13.14
N ASN A 258 9.22 9.60 -12.82
CA ASN A 258 8.69 8.61 -13.75
C ASN A 258 7.17 8.53 -13.59
N GLN A 259 6.43 8.70 -14.70
CA GLN A 259 4.97 8.58 -14.71
C GLN A 259 4.52 7.16 -14.33
N GLN A 260 5.22 6.13 -14.80
CA GLN A 260 4.88 4.73 -14.49
C GLN A 260 4.99 4.47 -12.99
N LEU A 261 6.07 4.91 -12.34
CA LEU A 261 6.21 4.82 -10.88
C LEU A 261 5.09 5.58 -10.16
N ALA A 262 4.70 6.75 -10.65
CA ALA A 262 3.63 7.52 -10.02
C ALA A 262 2.29 6.79 -10.12
N ASP A 263 1.96 6.25 -11.29
CA ASP A 263 0.75 5.47 -11.52
C ASP A 263 0.75 4.18 -10.67
N ASP A 264 1.90 3.52 -10.55
CA ASP A 264 2.09 2.33 -9.72
C ASP A 264 1.88 2.63 -8.22
N LEU A 265 2.33 3.78 -7.72
CA LEU A 265 2.19 4.18 -6.32
C LEU A 265 0.77 4.65 -5.98
N VAL A 266 0.10 5.35 -6.90
CA VAL A 266 -1.24 5.93 -6.69
C VAL A 266 -2.35 4.92 -6.98
N GLY A 267 -2.14 4.01 -7.93
CA GLY A 267 -3.16 3.07 -8.39
C GLY A 267 -3.74 2.13 -7.32
N PRO A 268 -2.92 1.49 -6.46
CA PRO A 268 -3.37 0.56 -5.44
C PRO A 268 -4.30 1.22 -4.43
N THR A 269 -5.44 0.59 -4.20
CA THR A 269 -6.31 0.93 -3.06
C THR A 269 -5.98 0.06 -1.85
N TYR A 270 -6.55 0.39 -0.71
CA TYR A 270 -6.52 -0.49 0.46
C TYR A 270 -7.92 -0.91 0.86
N ALA A 271 -7.99 -2.03 1.53
CA ALA A 271 -9.16 -2.56 2.21
C ALA A 271 -8.78 -2.89 3.65
N PHE A 272 -9.78 -3.15 4.48
CA PHE A 272 -9.55 -3.75 5.79
C PHE A 272 -9.62 -5.28 5.66
N GLY A 273 -8.81 -5.99 6.45
CA GLY A 273 -8.81 -7.45 6.49
C GLY A 273 -10.10 -8.00 7.11
N ALA A 274 -10.21 -9.33 7.14
CA ALA A 274 -11.37 -10.02 7.71
C ALA A 274 -11.53 -9.81 9.22
N ASP A 275 -10.46 -9.37 9.89
CA ASP A 275 -10.43 -8.97 11.30
C ASP A 275 -10.92 -7.53 11.52
N GLU A 276 -11.33 -6.83 10.45
CA GLU A 276 -11.81 -5.44 10.39
C GLU A 276 -10.83 -4.38 10.91
N THR A 277 -9.66 -4.81 11.37
CA THR A 277 -8.67 -3.97 12.06
C THR A 277 -7.35 -3.91 11.31
N SER A 278 -6.99 -4.97 10.57
CA SER A 278 -5.81 -4.96 9.72
C SER A 278 -6.05 -4.21 8.43
N ILE A 279 -5.04 -3.50 7.94
CA ILE A 279 -5.04 -2.90 6.61
C ILE A 279 -4.46 -3.92 5.64
N VAL A 280 -5.08 -4.05 4.48
CA VAL A 280 -4.67 -4.94 3.40
C VAL A 280 -4.64 -4.14 2.10
N LEU A 281 -3.49 -4.11 1.44
CA LEU A 281 -3.35 -3.51 0.11
C LEU A 281 -4.10 -4.36 -0.94
N GLU A 282 -4.73 -3.68 -1.90
CA GLU A 282 -5.44 -4.32 -3.02
C GLU A 282 -4.54 -5.33 -3.74
N LYS A 283 -5.08 -6.52 -4.01
CA LYS A 283 -4.33 -7.60 -4.66
C LYS A 283 -4.07 -7.22 -6.12
N LYS A 284 -2.89 -7.59 -6.66
CA LYS A 284 -2.53 -7.41 -8.08
C LYS A 284 -3.64 -7.89 -9.05
N LYS A 285 -4.31 -9.01 -8.73
CA LYS A 285 -5.42 -9.56 -9.55
C LYS A 285 -6.65 -8.65 -9.59
N ASP A 286 -6.95 -7.94 -8.50
CA ASP A 286 -8.13 -7.08 -8.42
C ASP A 286 -7.87 -5.72 -9.09
N MET A 287 -6.62 -5.22 -9.02
CA MET A 287 -6.16 -4.10 -9.85
C MET A 287 -6.33 -4.39 -11.34
N LYS A 288 -5.90 -5.57 -11.82
CA LYS A 288 -6.07 -5.99 -13.22
C LYS A 288 -7.55 -6.03 -13.65
N LYS A 289 -8.46 -6.47 -12.77
CA LYS A 289 -9.92 -6.44 -13.06
C LYS A 289 -10.46 -5.02 -13.23
N ARG A 290 -9.83 -4.02 -12.58
CA ARG A 290 -10.16 -2.60 -12.73
C ARG A 290 -9.49 -1.95 -13.95
N GLY A 291 -8.76 -2.71 -14.76
CA GLY A 291 -8.03 -2.19 -15.92
C GLY A 291 -6.72 -1.50 -15.58
N LEU A 292 -6.21 -1.65 -14.35
CA LEU A 292 -4.89 -1.15 -13.95
C LEU A 292 -3.82 -2.22 -14.14
N ALA A 293 -2.61 -1.80 -14.50
CA ALA A 293 -1.45 -2.66 -14.56
C ALA A 293 -1.00 -3.11 -13.16
N SER A 294 -0.12 -4.12 -13.11
CA SER A 294 0.55 -4.50 -11.87
C SER A 294 1.53 -3.39 -11.46
N PRO A 295 1.57 -2.99 -10.18
CA PRO A 295 2.43 -1.90 -9.72
C PRO A 295 3.86 -2.39 -9.46
N ASP A 296 4.53 -2.90 -10.49
CA ASP A 296 5.81 -3.62 -10.36
C ASP A 296 6.95 -2.68 -9.91
N GLU A 297 6.98 -1.40 -10.34
CA GLU A 297 7.96 -0.43 -9.86
C GLU A 297 7.70 -0.04 -8.40
N GLY A 298 6.41 0.12 -8.04
CA GLY A 298 5.98 0.41 -6.68
C GLY A 298 6.29 -0.74 -5.70
N ASP A 299 6.05 -1.98 -6.12
CA ASP A 299 6.34 -3.20 -5.35
C ASP A 299 7.85 -3.41 -5.18
N ALA A 300 8.67 -3.13 -6.21
CA ALA A 300 10.12 -3.18 -6.10
C ALA A 300 10.67 -2.13 -5.11
N LEU A 301 10.14 -0.90 -5.13
CA LEU A 301 10.50 0.11 -4.12
C LEU A 301 10.06 -0.31 -2.72
N ALA A 302 8.83 -0.82 -2.57
CA ALA A 302 8.30 -1.30 -1.30
C ALA A 302 9.17 -2.44 -0.72
N CYS A 303 9.68 -3.33 -1.58
CA CYS A 303 10.57 -4.43 -1.20
C CYS A 303 11.81 -3.96 -0.43
N THR A 304 12.31 -2.74 -0.71
CA THR A 304 13.42 -2.12 0.03
C THR A 304 13.11 -1.86 1.52
N PHE A 305 11.86 -1.97 1.96
CA PHE A 305 11.40 -1.76 3.33
C PHE A 305 11.01 -3.06 4.06
N ALA A 306 11.30 -4.23 3.47
CA ALA A 306 10.99 -5.54 4.04
C ALA A 306 11.54 -5.65 5.47
N TYR A 307 12.85 -5.47 5.63
CA TYR A 307 13.57 -5.61 6.89
C TYR A 307 14.48 -4.41 7.18
N PRO A 308 14.77 -4.10 8.46
CA PRO A 308 15.72 -3.05 8.81
C PRO A 308 17.13 -3.42 8.36
N VAL A 309 17.88 -2.44 7.85
CA VAL A 309 19.27 -2.59 7.43
C VAL A 309 20.12 -1.61 8.24
N LEU A 310 21.23 -2.09 8.77
CA LEU A 310 22.11 -1.27 9.60
C LEU A 310 22.77 -0.16 8.77
N PRO A 311 23.00 1.03 9.36
CA PRO A 311 23.78 2.07 8.72
C PRO A 311 25.20 1.60 8.38
N ARG A 312 25.78 2.17 7.32
CA ARG A 312 27.19 1.96 6.99
C ARG A 312 28.07 2.58 8.06
N ALA A 313 29.14 1.87 8.40
CA ALA A 313 30.21 2.45 9.19
C ALA A 313 30.84 3.60 8.39
N VAL A 314 30.66 4.83 8.88
CA VAL A 314 31.35 6.00 8.34
C VAL A 314 32.72 6.15 9.00
N PRO A 315 33.75 6.62 8.28
CA PRO A 315 35.02 6.99 8.90
C PRO A 315 34.80 7.95 10.08
N ASN A 316 35.65 7.88 11.12
CA ASN A 316 35.47 8.63 12.38
C ASN A 316 35.23 10.13 12.18
N TYR A 317 35.78 10.75 11.13
CA TYR A 317 35.63 12.17 10.82
C TYR A 317 34.26 12.56 10.21
N LEU A 318 33.44 11.58 9.83
CA LEU A 318 32.06 11.77 9.34
C LEU A 318 31.00 11.23 10.33
N ASN A 319 31.42 10.64 11.46
CA ASN A 319 30.49 10.22 12.50
C ASN A 319 29.96 11.45 13.26
N PRO A 320 28.64 11.73 13.25
CA PRO A 320 28.05 12.84 14.00
C PRO A 320 28.33 12.78 15.51
N GLU A 321 28.53 11.59 16.07
CA GLU A 321 28.90 11.42 17.50
C GLU A 321 30.30 11.96 17.83
N ASN A 322 31.15 12.12 16.81
CA ASN A 322 32.50 12.66 16.95
C ASN A 322 32.57 14.18 16.67
N TYR A 323 31.46 14.81 16.24
CA TYR A 323 31.41 16.26 16.07
C TYR A 323 31.45 16.96 17.44
N GLY A 324 32.57 17.61 17.75
CA GLY A 324 32.77 18.35 19.00
C GLY A 324 33.58 17.64 20.08
N GLN A 325 34.02 16.40 19.83
CA GLN A 325 35.14 15.85 20.61
C GLN A 325 36.44 16.37 19.99
N PRO A 326 37.31 17.07 20.75
CA PRO A 326 38.59 17.49 20.21
C PRO A 326 39.32 16.22 19.76
N ALA A 327 39.73 16.19 18.49
CA ALA A 327 40.58 15.12 18.00
C ALA A 327 41.80 15.06 18.93
N GLY A 328 41.89 14.03 19.76
CA GLY A 328 43.02 13.75 20.63
C GLY A 328 44.19 13.22 19.81
N GLY A 329 44.56 13.94 18.76
CA GLY A 329 45.69 13.68 17.88
C GLY A 329 46.42 15.00 17.70
N ASP A 330 47.65 15.05 18.15
CA ASP A 330 48.52 16.20 18.02
C ASP A 330 48.72 16.47 16.52
N ARG A 331 48.46 17.70 16.06
CA ARG A 331 48.55 18.07 14.63
C ARG A 331 49.98 17.98 14.06
N TYR A 332 50.95 17.61 14.88
CA TYR A 332 52.36 17.51 14.55
C TYR A 332 52.87 16.06 14.38
N ASP A 333 52.03 15.05 14.58
CA ASP A 333 52.45 13.63 14.44
C ASP A 333 52.78 13.22 12.99
N GLU A 334 52.41 14.02 11.99
CA GLU A 334 52.74 13.78 10.57
C GLU A 334 54.08 14.40 10.11
N LEU A 335 54.85 15.01 11.03
CA LEU A 335 56.13 15.67 10.73
C LEU A 335 57.36 14.98 11.35
N ALA A 336 57.23 13.74 11.82
CA ALA A 336 58.33 12.93 12.38
C ALA A 336 58.68 11.74 11.48
#